data_AF-A0A3C0IUK9-F1
#
_entry.id   AF-A0A3C0IUK9-F1
#
_cell.length_a   1.000
_cell.length_b   1.000
_cell.length_c   1.000
_cell.angle_alpha   90.00
_cell.angle_beta   90.00
_cell.angle_gamma   90.00
#
_symmetry.space_group_name_H-M   'P 1'
#
loop_
_entity.id
_entity.type
_entity.pdbx_description
1 polymer ?
#
loop_
_entity_poly.entity_id
_entity_poly.type
_entity_poly.pdbx_seq_one_letter_code
_entity_poly.pdbx_strand_id
1 'polypeptide(L)'
;KKSNELGAPVPEAEGANKLQIGMMAMQRGDFKAAESNIRAALRSGIPDKESEAVAYLGMVQIFMNKREFRAAKDFYRKAKACNPKQKQVVDQIKQLEKYISRIPG
;
A
#
# COMPACT_ATOMS: atom_id res chain seq x y z
N LYS A 1 8.56 1.50 -26.31
CA LYS A 1 7.12 1.22 -26.09
C LYS A 1 7.04 -0.27 -25.72
N LYS A 2 7.10 -0.62 -24.43
CA LYS A 2 7.11 -2.03 -24.00
C LYS A 2 5.85 -2.30 -23.19
N SER A 3 5.04 -3.22 -23.71
CA SER A 3 4.25 -4.23 -22.98
C SER A 3 3.12 -3.67 -22.09
N ASN A 4 1.91 -4.22 -22.04
CA ASN A 4 1.46 -5.55 -22.37
C ASN A 4 -0.04 -5.48 -22.67
N GLU A 5 -0.45 -6.17 -23.73
CA GLU A 5 -1.84 -6.53 -23.99
C GLU A 5 -2.33 -7.43 -22.84
N LEU A 6 -3.32 -7.01 -22.07
CA LEU A 6 -4.11 -7.93 -21.25
C LEU A 6 -5.59 -7.69 -21.53
N GLY A 7 -6.10 -8.48 -22.47
CA GLY A 7 -7.52 -8.74 -22.62
C GLY A 7 -7.99 -9.68 -21.51
N ALA A 8 -8.85 -9.15 -20.64
CA ALA A 8 -9.99 -9.77 -19.97
C ALA A 8 -10.40 -8.85 -18.79
N PRO A 9 -11.70 -8.62 -18.53
CA PRO A 9 -12.15 -7.89 -17.35
C PRO A 9 -12.03 -8.81 -16.13
N VAL A 10 -10.81 -8.99 -15.64
CA VAL A 10 -10.55 -9.66 -14.37
C VAL A 10 -10.73 -8.62 -13.26
N PRO A 11 -11.75 -8.72 -12.39
CA PRO A 11 -11.88 -7.83 -11.23
C PRO A 11 -10.63 -7.87 -10.33
N GLU A 12 -9.82 -8.93 -10.40
CA GLU A 12 -8.51 -9.02 -9.75
C GLU A 12 -7.48 -8.02 -10.32
N ALA A 13 -7.54 -7.74 -11.63
CA ALA A 13 -6.67 -6.75 -12.25
C ALA A 13 -7.05 -5.33 -11.84
N GLU A 14 -8.32 -5.07 -11.51
CA GLU A 14 -8.72 -3.75 -11.02
C GLU A 14 -8.09 -3.43 -9.67
N GLY A 15 -8.07 -4.39 -8.75
CA GLY A 15 -7.43 -4.22 -7.44
C GLY A 15 -5.94 -3.94 -7.57
N ALA A 16 -5.22 -4.77 -8.33
CA ALA A 16 -3.79 -4.61 -8.56
C ALA A 16 -3.44 -3.34 -9.34
N ASN A 17 -4.25 -2.96 -10.33
CA ASN A 17 -4.04 -1.74 -11.10
C ASN A 17 -4.27 -0.48 -10.25
N LYS A 18 -5.34 -0.46 -9.44
CA LYS A 18 -5.62 0.63 -8.49
C LYS A 18 -4.49 0.77 -7.46
N LEU A 19 -3.93 -0.35 -6.98
CA LEU A 19 -2.75 -0.34 -6.10
C LEU A 19 -1.56 0.35 -6.78
N GLN A 20 -1.25 -0.03 -8.01
CA GLN A 20 -0.13 0.51 -8.76
C GLN A 20 -0.30 2.02 -9.02
N ILE A 21 -1.51 2.47 -9.40
CA ILE A 21 -1.84 3.88 -9.54
C ILE A 21 -1.67 4.61 -8.20
N GLY A 22 -2.08 3.98 -7.09
CA GLY A 22 -1.88 4.47 -5.74
C GLY A 22 -0.41 4.70 -5.41
N MET A 23 0.46 3.71 -5.69
CA MET A 23 1.90 3.84 -5.50
C MET A 23 2.53 4.92 -6.39
N MET A 24 2.08 5.05 -7.64
CA MET A 24 2.52 6.13 -8.53
C MET A 24 2.08 7.52 -8.04
N ALA A 25 0.89 7.63 -7.46
CA ALA A 25 0.43 8.87 -6.83
C ALA A 25 1.29 9.22 -5.61
N MET A 26 1.69 8.22 -4.81
CA MET A 26 2.63 8.42 -3.70
C MET A 26 4.00 8.95 -4.17
N GLN A 27 4.54 8.39 -5.26
CA GLN A 27 5.81 8.88 -5.83
C GLN A 27 5.70 10.31 -6.37
N ARG A 28 4.53 10.70 -6.84
CA ARG A 28 4.25 12.08 -7.29
C ARG A 28 3.96 13.05 -6.13
N GLY A 29 3.94 12.57 -4.88
CA GLY A 29 3.56 13.37 -3.71
C GLY A 29 2.06 13.62 -3.58
N ASP A 30 1.23 13.00 -4.42
CA ASP A 30 -0.23 13.10 -4.35
C ASP A 30 -0.80 12.03 -3.42
N PHE A 31 -0.66 12.29 -2.12
CA PHE A 31 -1.12 11.38 -1.07
C PHE A 31 -2.65 11.23 -1.04
N LYS A 32 -3.40 12.24 -1.49
CA LYS A 32 -4.87 12.22 -1.49
C LYS A 32 -5.39 11.27 -2.56
N ALA A 33 -4.83 11.37 -3.78
CA ALA A 33 -5.14 10.42 -4.83
C ALA A 33 -4.66 9.01 -4.46
N ALA A 34 -3.46 8.90 -3.87
CA ALA A 34 -2.93 7.61 -3.42
C ALA A 34 -3.87 6.91 -2.42
N GLU A 35 -4.35 7.64 -1.41
CA GLU A 35 -5.28 7.10 -0.41
C GLU A 35 -6.57 6.56 -1.05
N SER A 36 -7.17 7.34 -1.95
CA SER A 36 -8.40 6.95 -2.63
C SER A 36 -8.22 5.69 -3.47
N ASN A 37 -7.14 5.64 -4.26
CA ASN A 37 -6.84 4.50 -5.12
C ASN A 37 -6.51 3.23 -4.32
N ILE A 38 -5.70 3.35 -3.27
CA ILE A 38 -5.36 2.22 -2.39
C ILE A 38 -6.60 1.71 -1.66
N ARG A 39 -7.46 2.58 -1.14
CA ARG A 39 -8.75 2.16 -0.54
C ARG A 39 -9.66 1.50 -1.57
N ALA A 40 -9.69 2.00 -2.80
CA ALA A 40 -10.47 1.39 -3.86
C ALA A 40 -9.91 0.00 -4.23
N ALA A 41 -8.59 -0.18 -4.23
CA ALA A 41 -7.94 -1.46 -4.44
C ALA A 41 -8.34 -2.47 -3.35
N LEU A 42 -8.22 -2.08 -2.07
CA LEU A 42 -8.62 -2.91 -0.93
C LEU A 42 -10.11 -3.29 -0.98
N ARG A 43 -10.99 -2.34 -1.34
CA ARG A 43 -12.43 -2.60 -1.50
C ARG A 43 -12.77 -3.50 -2.68
N SER A 44 -11.97 -3.46 -3.75
CA SER A 44 -12.16 -4.32 -4.91
C SER A 44 -11.79 -5.78 -4.60
N GLY A 45 -11.12 -6.03 -3.48
CA GLY A 45 -10.68 -7.35 -3.05
C GLY A 45 -9.35 -7.70 -3.71
N ILE A 46 -8.29 -7.75 -2.91
CA ILE A 46 -6.98 -8.21 -3.38
C ILE A 46 -6.81 -9.65 -2.85
N PRO A 47 -6.85 -10.68 -3.71
CA PRO A 47 -6.68 -12.07 -3.26
C PRO A 47 -5.25 -12.36 -2.80
N ASP A 48 -4.30 -11.54 -3.25
CA ASP A 48 -2.90 -11.65 -2.92
C ASP A 48 -2.56 -10.87 -1.62
N LYS A 49 -2.17 -11.62 -0.59
CA LYS A 49 -1.79 -11.06 0.72
C LYS A 49 -0.61 -10.10 0.63
N GLU A 50 0.25 -10.27 -0.37
CA GLU A 50 1.37 -9.34 -0.56
C GLU A 50 0.92 -7.99 -1.08
N SER A 51 0.12 -7.98 -2.13
CA SER A 51 -0.48 -6.78 -2.70
C SER A 51 -1.37 -6.07 -1.67
N GLU A 52 -2.06 -6.82 -0.81
CA GLU A 52 -2.79 -6.27 0.32
C GLU A 52 -1.86 -5.63 1.36
N ALA A 53 -0.74 -6.27 1.70
CA ALA A 53 0.27 -5.68 2.58
C ALA A 53 0.85 -4.40 1.97
N VAL A 54 1.17 -4.38 0.68
CA VAL A 54 1.67 -3.19 -0.03
C VAL A 54 0.65 -2.05 -0.01
N ALA A 55 -0.65 -2.33 -0.16
CA ALA A 55 -1.72 -1.34 0.00
C ALA A 55 -1.67 -0.71 1.38
N TYR A 56 -1.64 -1.53 2.44
CA TYR A 56 -1.56 -1.01 3.79
C TYR A 56 -0.26 -0.22 4.02
N LEU A 57 0.88 -0.64 3.48
CA LEU A 57 2.14 0.11 3.59
C LEU A 57 2.07 1.49 2.92
N GLY A 58 1.40 1.60 1.77
CA GLY A 58 1.15 2.89 1.15
C GLY A 58 0.30 3.80 2.02
N MET A 59 -0.75 3.25 2.66
CA MET A 59 -1.56 3.99 3.64
C MET A 59 -0.71 4.46 4.82
N VAL A 60 0.17 3.61 5.36
CA VAL A 60 1.10 4.00 6.42
C VAL A 60 1.91 5.23 5.99
N GLN A 61 2.55 5.20 4.82
CA GLN A 61 3.34 6.34 4.33
C GLN A 61 2.51 7.62 4.17
N ILE A 62 1.26 7.52 3.67
CA ILE A 62 0.34 8.67 3.54
C ILE A 62 0.04 9.28 4.91
N PHE A 63 -0.38 8.46 5.88
CA PHE A 63 -0.72 8.95 7.23
C PHE A 63 0.50 9.48 7.98
N MET A 64 1.69 8.92 7.71
CA MET A 64 2.95 9.44 8.24
C MET A 64 3.26 10.83 7.71
N ASN A 65 3.02 11.09 6.42
CA ASN A 65 3.16 12.43 5.84
C ASN A 65 2.15 13.43 6.44
N LYS A 66 0.91 12.98 6.67
CA LYS A 66 -0.16 13.77 7.31
C LYS A 66 0.07 14.00 8.82
N ARG A 67 1.16 13.51 9.41
CA ARG A 67 1.44 13.51 10.86
C ARG A 67 0.41 12.75 11.70
N GLU A 68 -0.37 11.87 11.09
CA GLU A 68 -1.36 11.03 11.75
C GLU A 68 -0.74 9.69 12.17
N PHE A 69 0.16 9.74 13.15
CA PHE A 69 0.93 8.57 13.57
C PHE A 69 0.08 7.47 14.21
N ARG A 70 -1.07 7.82 14.80
CA ARG A 70 -2.05 6.85 15.31
C ARG A 70 -2.62 5.98 14.19
N ALA A 71 -3.11 6.62 13.12
CA ALA A 71 -3.64 5.90 11.96
C ALA A 71 -2.55 5.10 11.25
N ALA A 72 -1.36 5.67 11.08
CA ALA A 72 -0.22 4.97 10.50
C ALA A 72 0.14 3.68 11.27
N LYS A 73 0.14 3.72 12.62
CA LYS A 73 0.37 2.52 13.45
C LYS A 73 -0.71 1.45 13.28
N ASP A 74 -1.97 1.85 13.11
CA ASP A 74 -3.08 0.91 12.87
C ASP A 74 -2.90 0.17 11.53
N PHE A 75 -2.65 0.92 10.45
CA PHE A 75 -2.40 0.33 9.13
C PHE A 75 -1.12 -0.49 9.08
N TYR A 76 -0.08 -0.11 9.83
CA TYR A 76 1.14 -0.89 9.95
C TYR A 76 0.88 -2.27 10.56
N ARG A 77 0.05 -2.34 11.61
CA ARG A 77 -0.35 -3.62 12.21
C ARG A 77 -1.11 -4.50 11.21
N LYS A 78 -2.00 -3.91 10.40
CA LYS A 78 -2.71 -4.62 9.33
C LYS A 78 -1.76 -5.15 8.25
N ALA A 79 -0.83 -4.31 7.78
CA ALA A 79 0.21 -4.73 6.82
C ALA A 79 1.04 -5.91 7.33
N LYS A 80 1.43 -5.88 8.61
CA LYS A 80 2.18 -6.96 9.26
C LYS A 80 1.34 -8.23 9.44
N ALA A 81 0.04 -8.08 9.71
CA ALA A 81 -0.89 -9.20 9.84
C ALA A 81 -1.12 -9.96 8.53
N CYS A 82 -1.00 -9.29 7.37
CA CYS A 82 -1.03 -9.94 6.06
C CYS A 82 0.13 -10.94 5.85
N ASN A 83 1.19 -10.87 6.66
CA ASN A 83 2.36 -11.75 6.63
C ASN A 83 2.89 -12.00 5.21
N PRO A 84 3.27 -10.93 4.48
CA PRO A 84 3.74 -11.06 3.10
C PRO A 84 5.00 -11.93 3.04
N LYS A 85 5.12 -12.78 2.02
CA LYS A 85 6.24 -13.72 1.89
C LYS A 85 7.42 -13.12 1.13
N GLN A 86 7.18 -12.16 0.24
CA GLN A 86 8.26 -11.52 -0.52
C GLN A 86 9.14 -10.66 0.38
N LYS A 87 10.44 -10.94 0.29
CA LYS A 87 11.49 -10.22 1.01
C LYS A 87 11.38 -8.71 0.86
N GLN A 88 11.01 -8.21 -0.32
CA GLN A 88 10.90 -6.78 -0.58
C GLN A 88 9.83 -6.10 0.30
N VAL A 89 8.65 -6.71 0.43
CA VAL A 89 7.55 -6.18 1.25
C VAL A 89 7.89 -6.29 2.73
N VAL A 90 8.47 -7.42 3.15
CA VAL A 90 8.95 -7.61 4.52
C VAL A 90 10.02 -6.59 4.90
N ASP A 91 10.95 -6.28 3.99
CA ASP A 91 11.97 -5.27 4.22
C ASP A 91 11.36 -3.87 4.33
N GLN A 92 10.39 -3.54 3.46
CA GLN A 92 9.62 -2.29 3.57
C GLN A 92 8.87 -2.17 4.89
N ILE A 93 8.23 -3.24 5.37
CA ILE A 93 7.59 -3.31 6.70
C ILE A 93 8.62 -2.99 7.78
N LYS A 94 9.81 -3.63 7.75
CA LYS A 94 10.87 -3.38 8.74
C LYS A 94 11.41 -1.96 8.68
N GLN A 95 11.58 -1.38 7.49
CA GLN A 95 12.01 0.00 7.33
C GLN A 95 10.97 0.97 7.93
N LEU A 96 9.69 0.74 7.64
CA LEU A 96 8.59 1.50 8.22
C LEU A 96 8.51 1.32 9.74
N GLU A 97 8.75 0.12 10.27
CA GLU A 97 8.79 -0.13 11.72
C GLU A 97 9.83 0.75 12.42
N LYS A 98 11.05 0.82 11.86
CA LYS A 98 12.12 1.69 12.38
C LYS A 98 11.70 3.15 12.35
N TYR A 99 11.03 3.59 11.29
CA TYR A 99 10.61 4.98 11.14
C TYR A 99 9.48 5.33 12.11
N ILE A 100 8.48 4.45 12.27
CA ILE A 100 7.36 4.60 13.21
C ILE A 100 7.85 4.57 14.67
N SER A 101 8.81 3.71 14.98
CA SER A 101 9.42 3.58 16.32
C SER A 101 10.22 4.83 16.71
N ARG A 102 10.80 5.53 15.72
CA ARG A 102 11.56 6.77 15.92
C ARG A 102 10.71 8.02 16.05
N ILE A 103 9.41 7.95 15.77
CA ILE A 103 8.52 9.10 15.94
C ILE A 103 8.08 9.12 17.41
N PRO A 104 8.55 10.10 18.21
CA PRO A 104 8.04 10.28 19.56
C PRO A 104 6.55 10.59 19.47
N GLY A 105 5.75 9.81 20.21
CA GLY A 105 4.31 9.99 20.31
C GLY A 105 3.96 11.15 21.23
#